data_AF-A0AAJ2GXC0-F1
#
_entry.id   AF-A0AAJ2GXC0-F1
#
_cell.length_a   1.000
_cell.length_b   1.000
_cell.length_c   1.000
_cell.angle_alpha   90.00
_cell.angle_beta   90.00
_cell.angle_gamma   90.00
#
_symmetry.space_group_name_H-M   'P 1'
#
loop_
_entity.id
_entity.type
_entity.pdbx_description
1 polymer ?
#
loop_
_entity_poly.entity_id
_entity_poly.type
_entity_poly.pdbx_seq_one_letter_code
_entity_poly.pdbx_strand_id
1 'polypeptide(L)'
;MSNLVVKDNRLIEASYSLGLVEQRLVLLAIIGARETGEGVTPETLLTVRAEDYAKHFGVERQTAYQALQEAVETLFNRRATVDVYDTRRGKMRPMVVRWVTAMQYEEQQACVTLRFGIEVVPLITRLEQNFTSYELQQIAGLKSAYAIRLYELLMQWKAAAKTPVFELQQFRNQLGVGLEYSRIEAFKRRVLDVAVDQINAHTDITASYEQHKAGRTITGFSFKFKQKKTDAVAPFAKKPKQPKKPTLAWGTSENHLLKELQKKCAGLTKEYVEQLAHKHTKDLSFILNDMFMKHSKTDSFTLELSD
;
A
#
# COMPACT_ATOMS: atom_id res chain seq x y z
N MET A 1 -2.52 -4.68 -16.91
CA MET A 1 -2.86 -4.63 -15.47
C MET A 1 -1.65 -4.12 -14.73
N SER A 2 -1.85 -3.15 -13.84
CA SER A 2 -0.80 -2.56 -13.02
C SER A 2 -0.57 -3.46 -11.82
N ASN A 3 0.58 -4.13 -11.74
CA ASN A 3 0.94 -5.00 -10.61
C ASN A 3 1.44 -4.22 -9.38
N LEU A 4 1.32 -2.90 -9.40
CA LEU A 4 1.79 -2.03 -8.33
C LEU A 4 0.86 -2.12 -7.11
N VAL A 5 1.38 -2.65 -6.02
CA VAL A 5 0.75 -2.59 -4.70
C VAL A 5 1.06 -1.23 -4.08
N VAL A 6 0.05 -0.61 -3.48
CA VAL A 6 0.16 0.67 -2.78
C VAL A 6 -0.61 0.58 -1.46
N LYS A 7 0.05 0.85 -0.33
CA LYS A 7 -0.52 0.75 1.03
C LYS A 7 -0.08 1.92 1.90
N ASP A 8 -0.98 2.37 2.79
CA ASP A 8 -0.64 3.36 3.81
C ASP A 8 0.42 2.78 4.76
N ASN A 9 1.37 3.60 5.18
CA ASN A 9 2.39 3.19 6.15
C ASN A 9 1.76 2.73 7.47
N ARG A 10 0.63 3.32 7.89
CA ARG A 10 -0.13 2.88 9.07
C ARG A 10 -0.65 1.46 8.93
N LEU A 11 -1.05 1.03 7.74
CA LEU A 11 -1.44 -0.37 7.51
C LEU A 11 -0.22 -1.28 7.54
N ILE A 12 0.91 -0.86 6.97
CA ILE A 12 2.13 -1.66 7.01
C ILE A 12 2.64 -1.80 8.46
N GLU A 13 2.51 -0.77 9.28
CA GLU A 13 2.92 -0.77 10.69
C GLU A 13 1.87 -1.36 11.64
N ALA A 14 0.64 -1.59 11.16
CA ALA A 14 -0.43 -2.15 11.97
C ALA A 14 -0.07 -3.56 12.48
N SER A 15 -0.56 -3.85 13.67
CA SER A 15 -0.41 -5.17 14.29
C SER A 15 -1.57 -6.07 13.86
N TYR A 16 -1.25 -7.08 13.05
CA TYR A 16 -2.21 -8.10 12.62
C TYR A 16 -1.49 -9.40 12.25
N SER A 17 -2.23 -10.50 12.30
CA SER A 17 -1.74 -11.82 11.87
C SER A 17 -2.62 -12.32 10.73
N LEU A 18 -2.02 -12.42 9.55
CA LEU A 18 -2.62 -12.98 8.34
C LEU A 18 -1.69 -14.05 7.78
N GLY A 19 -2.24 -15.19 7.39
CA GLY A 19 -1.55 -16.25 6.67
C GLY A 19 -1.15 -15.80 5.27
N LEU A 20 -0.35 -16.64 4.60
CA LEU A 20 0.22 -16.33 3.28
C LEU A 20 -0.87 -16.01 2.25
N VAL A 21 -1.88 -16.88 2.14
CA VAL A 21 -2.95 -16.73 1.16
C VAL A 21 -3.85 -15.54 1.50
N GLU A 22 -4.14 -15.32 2.79
CA GLU A 22 -4.89 -14.14 3.27
C GLU A 22 -4.19 -12.83 2.87
N GLN A 23 -2.87 -12.73 3.05
CA GLN A 23 -2.11 -11.56 2.64
C GLN A 23 -2.15 -11.36 1.12
N ARG A 24 -1.96 -12.43 0.34
CA ARG A 24 -2.03 -12.39 -1.13
C ARG A 24 -3.42 -11.98 -1.63
N LEU A 25 -4.49 -12.49 -1.00
CA LEU A 25 -5.86 -12.10 -1.29
C LEU A 25 -6.08 -10.60 -1.06
N VAL A 26 -5.66 -10.08 0.10
CA VAL A 26 -5.73 -8.63 0.38
C VAL A 26 -4.97 -7.81 -0.66
N LEU A 27 -3.77 -8.25 -1.06
CA LEU A 27 -2.95 -7.55 -2.05
C LEU A 27 -3.62 -7.51 -3.43
N LEU A 28 -4.17 -8.62 -3.89
CA LEU A 28 -4.89 -8.67 -5.16
C LEU A 28 -6.16 -7.79 -5.13
N ALA A 29 -6.89 -7.80 -4.00
CA ALA A 29 -8.05 -6.94 -3.83
C ALA A 29 -7.67 -5.45 -3.87
N ILE A 30 -6.55 -5.06 -3.25
CA ILE A 30 -6.03 -3.68 -3.31
C ILE A 30 -5.62 -3.31 -4.74
N ILE A 31 -5.02 -4.22 -5.51
CA ILE A 31 -4.68 -3.96 -6.91
C ILE A 31 -5.94 -3.76 -7.73
N GLY A 32 -6.90 -4.69 -7.66
CA GLY A 32 -8.16 -4.60 -8.40
C GLY A 32 -8.95 -3.32 -8.08
N ALA A 33 -9.01 -2.95 -6.80
CA ALA A 33 -9.58 -1.69 -6.33
C ALA A 33 -9.01 -0.43 -6.98
N ARG A 34 -7.71 -0.44 -7.33
CA ARG A 34 -7.05 0.71 -7.96
C ARG A 34 -7.28 0.76 -9.46
N GLU A 35 -7.42 -0.40 -10.10
CA GLU A 35 -7.63 -0.49 -11.54
C GLU A 35 -9.00 0.03 -11.98
N THR A 36 -10.03 -0.06 -11.12
CA THR A 36 -11.37 0.44 -11.44
C THR A 36 -11.44 1.97 -11.52
N GLY A 37 -10.50 2.69 -10.90
CA GLY A 37 -10.44 4.16 -10.94
C GLY A 37 -11.57 4.88 -10.19
N GLU A 38 -12.59 4.17 -9.70
CA GLU A 38 -13.74 4.69 -8.97
C GLU A 38 -13.45 4.93 -7.47
N GLY A 39 -12.28 4.48 -7.00
CA GLY A 39 -11.96 4.42 -5.57
C GLY A 39 -12.70 3.27 -4.87
N VAL A 40 -12.27 2.91 -3.65
CA VAL A 40 -13.02 1.96 -2.80
C VAL A 40 -13.77 2.75 -1.75
N THR A 41 -15.06 2.49 -1.63
CA THR A 41 -15.88 2.95 -0.52
C THR A 41 -16.14 1.79 0.44
N PRO A 42 -16.65 2.06 1.65
CA PRO A 42 -17.05 1.00 2.58
C PRO A 42 -18.12 0.05 2.04
N GLU A 43 -18.79 0.38 0.94
CA GLU A 43 -19.82 -0.40 0.27
C GLU A 43 -19.28 -1.22 -0.92
N THR A 44 -18.09 -0.87 -1.43
CA THR A 44 -17.52 -1.49 -2.63
C THR A 44 -17.18 -2.97 -2.41
N LEU A 45 -17.69 -3.81 -3.31
CA LEU A 45 -17.33 -5.22 -3.39
C LEU A 45 -16.15 -5.39 -4.37
N LEU A 46 -15.10 -6.05 -3.90
CA LEU A 46 -13.88 -6.29 -4.66
C LEU A 46 -13.76 -7.77 -4.99
N THR A 47 -13.61 -8.06 -6.28
CA THR A 47 -13.51 -9.42 -6.80
C THR A 47 -12.05 -9.80 -7.05
N VAL A 48 -11.66 -10.99 -6.60
CA VAL A 48 -10.37 -11.63 -6.87
C VAL A 48 -10.63 -12.94 -7.58
N ARG A 49 -10.15 -13.06 -8.83
CA ARG A 49 -10.33 -14.27 -9.64
C ARG A 49 -9.21 -15.27 -9.33
N ALA A 50 -9.57 -16.55 -9.29
CA ALA A 50 -8.60 -17.63 -9.11
C ALA A 50 -7.55 -17.67 -10.23
N GLU A 51 -7.92 -17.24 -11.44
CA GLU A 51 -7.00 -17.13 -12.56
C GLU A 51 -5.89 -16.11 -12.31
N ASP A 52 -6.20 -14.95 -11.73
CA ASP A 52 -5.20 -13.92 -11.42
C ASP A 52 -4.26 -14.40 -10.32
N TYR A 53 -4.81 -15.05 -9.28
CA TYR A 53 -4.00 -15.68 -8.23
C TYR A 53 -3.07 -16.76 -8.80
N ALA A 54 -3.60 -17.65 -9.64
CA ALA A 54 -2.84 -18.72 -10.29
C ALA A 54 -1.67 -18.16 -11.11
N LYS A 55 -1.93 -17.14 -11.93
CA LYS A 55 -0.92 -16.46 -12.76
C LYS A 55 0.17 -15.81 -11.92
N HIS A 56 -0.19 -15.10 -10.86
CA HIS A 56 0.80 -14.37 -10.05
C HIS A 56 1.64 -15.28 -9.14
N PHE A 57 1.06 -16.37 -8.63
CA PHE A 57 1.72 -17.20 -7.62
C PHE A 57 2.14 -18.59 -8.12
N GLY A 58 1.94 -18.88 -9.41
CA GLY A 58 2.44 -20.09 -10.07
C GLY A 58 1.79 -21.36 -9.53
N VAL A 59 0.47 -21.34 -9.36
CA VAL A 59 -0.32 -22.50 -8.92
C VAL A 59 -1.41 -22.83 -9.93
N GLU A 60 -1.96 -24.03 -9.87
CA GLU A 60 -3.10 -24.42 -10.72
C GLU A 60 -4.36 -23.62 -10.36
N ARG A 61 -5.21 -23.35 -11.35
CA ARG A 61 -6.44 -22.56 -11.16
C ARG A 61 -7.38 -23.17 -10.13
N GLN A 62 -7.52 -24.50 -10.10
CA GLN A 62 -8.38 -25.19 -9.14
C GLN A 62 -7.85 -25.03 -7.70
N THR A 63 -6.55 -25.25 -7.50
CA THR A 63 -5.89 -25.04 -6.22
C THR A 63 -5.95 -23.58 -5.78
N ALA A 64 -5.80 -22.63 -6.72
CA ALA A 64 -5.97 -21.21 -6.45
C ALA A 64 -7.37 -20.89 -5.94
N TYR A 65 -8.41 -21.44 -6.58
CA TYR A 65 -9.78 -21.21 -6.18
C TYR A 65 -10.06 -21.72 -4.76
N GLN A 66 -9.68 -22.96 -4.47
CA GLN A 66 -9.81 -23.56 -3.13
C GLN A 66 -9.07 -22.74 -2.07
N ALA A 67 -7.82 -22.36 -2.35
CA ALA A 67 -7.03 -21.53 -1.44
C ALA A 67 -7.68 -20.16 -1.19
N LEU A 68 -8.27 -19.54 -2.22
CA LEU A 68 -8.98 -18.27 -2.07
C LEU A 68 -10.27 -18.40 -1.27
N GLN A 69 -11.03 -19.49 -1.43
CA GLN A 69 -12.22 -19.78 -0.63
C GLN A 69 -11.88 -19.88 0.85
N GLU A 70 -10.89 -20.72 1.19
CA GLU A 70 -10.42 -20.86 2.57
C GLU A 70 -9.90 -19.52 3.12
N ALA A 71 -9.10 -18.80 2.34
CA ALA A 71 -8.51 -17.54 2.78
C ALA A 71 -9.53 -16.44 3.02
N VAL A 72 -10.60 -16.34 2.21
CA VAL A 72 -11.63 -15.31 2.43
C VAL A 72 -12.46 -15.61 3.67
N GLU A 73 -12.74 -16.89 3.94
CA GLU A 73 -13.43 -17.34 5.15
C GLU A 73 -12.60 -17.08 6.41
N THR A 74 -11.30 -17.39 6.38
CA THR A 74 -10.44 -17.09 7.53
C THR A 74 -10.28 -15.58 7.70
N LEU A 75 -10.08 -14.83 6.60
CA LEU A 75 -9.93 -13.37 6.62
C LEU A 75 -11.15 -12.66 7.23
N PHE A 76 -12.36 -13.15 6.97
CA PHE A 76 -13.60 -12.65 7.59
C PHE A 76 -13.55 -12.72 9.13
N ASN A 77 -12.84 -13.72 9.66
CA ASN A 77 -12.66 -13.89 11.08
C ASN A 77 -11.47 -13.11 11.67
N ARG A 78 -10.62 -12.51 10.82
CA ARG A 78 -9.44 -11.75 11.25
C ARG A 78 -9.81 -10.35 11.74
N ARG A 79 -8.97 -9.87 12.65
CA ARG A 79 -9.01 -8.51 13.18
C ARG A 79 -7.68 -7.81 12.94
N ALA A 80 -7.71 -6.50 12.89
CA ALA A 80 -6.54 -5.64 12.89
C ALA A 80 -6.71 -4.58 13.99
N THR A 81 -5.58 -4.11 14.52
CA THR A 81 -5.56 -2.92 15.37
C THR A 81 -5.10 -1.74 14.51
N VAL A 82 -5.95 -0.72 14.39
CA VAL A 82 -5.66 0.52 13.65
C VAL A 82 -5.76 1.71 14.60
N ASP A 83 -4.89 2.69 14.44
CA ASP A 83 -4.96 3.91 15.23
C ASP A 83 -6.00 4.86 14.63
N VAL A 84 -6.99 5.22 15.45
CA VAL A 84 -8.10 6.12 15.08
C VAL A 84 -8.04 7.36 15.96
N TYR A 85 -8.27 8.53 15.37
CA TYR A 85 -8.34 9.78 16.12
C TYR A 85 -9.66 9.85 16.89
N ASP A 86 -9.56 9.91 18.21
CA ASP A 86 -10.72 10.09 19.06
C ASP A 86 -10.98 11.58 19.29
N THR A 87 -12.02 12.09 18.62
CA THR A 87 -12.46 13.48 18.70
C THR A 87 -12.87 13.90 20.11
N ARG A 88 -13.31 12.98 20.97
CA ARG A 88 -13.71 13.30 22.36
C ARG A 88 -12.51 13.52 23.28
N ARG A 89 -11.36 12.90 22.98
CA ARG A 89 -10.15 12.97 23.82
C ARG A 89 -8.97 13.68 23.17
N GLY A 90 -9.10 14.10 21.91
CA GLY A 90 -8.07 14.82 21.18
C GLY A 90 -6.78 14.02 20.95
N LYS A 91 -6.86 12.69 20.84
CA LYS A 91 -5.68 11.83 20.68
C LYS A 91 -5.96 10.57 19.86
N MET A 92 -4.92 10.06 19.20
CA MET A 92 -4.95 8.75 18.54
C MET A 92 -5.12 7.63 19.57
N ARG A 93 -5.95 6.63 19.25
CA ARG A 93 -6.14 5.44 20.07
C ARG A 93 -6.25 4.17 19.22
N PRO A 94 -5.75 3.03 19.71
CA PRO A 94 -5.90 1.76 19.00
C PRO A 94 -7.37 1.32 19.02
N MET A 95 -7.90 0.97 17.85
CA MET A 95 -9.22 0.39 17.65
C MET A 95 -9.08 -0.98 17.01
N VAL A 96 -9.75 -1.98 17.57
CA VAL A 96 -9.79 -3.34 17.01
C VAL A 96 -10.93 -3.42 16.00
N VAL A 97 -10.59 -3.67 14.75
CA VAL A 97 -11.53 -3.67 13.60
C VAL A 97 -11.46 -5.00 12.86
N ARG A 98 -12.48 -5.30 12.05
CA ARG A 98 -12.48 -6.44 11.12
C ARG A 98 -11.75 -6.07 9.84
N TRP A 99 -11.07 -7.05 9.23
CA TRP A 99 -10.46 -6.86 7.90
C TRP A 99 -11.52 -6.67 6.81
N VAL A 100 -12.50 -7.57 6.80
CA VAL A 100 -13.59 -7.58 5.83
C VAL A 100 -14.93 -7.67 6.55
N THR A 101 -15.96 -7.05 5.97
CA THR A 101 -17.33 -6.97 6.51
C THR A 101 -18.34 -7.79 5.70
N ALA A 102 -17.96 -8.23 4.51
CA ALA A 102 -18.71 -9.17 3.70
C ALA A 102 -17.74 -10.00 2.86
N MET A 103 -18.18 -11.22 2.54
CA MET A 103 -17.50 -12.11 1.63
C MET A 103 -18.51 -12.98 0.88
N GLN A 104 -18.14 -13.40 -0.32
CA GLN A 104 -18.88 -14.32 -1.18
C GLN A 104 -17.88 -15.10 -2.04
N TYR A 105 -18.25 -16.32 -2.42
CA TYR A 105 -17.56 -17.08 -3.47
C TYR A 105 -18.55 -17.41 -4.59
N GLU A 106 -18.07 -17.35 -5.82
CA GLU A 106 -18.87 -17.65 -7.01
C GLU A 106 -18.19 -18.78 -7.78
N GLU A 107 -18.73 -19.99 -7.65
CA GLU A 107 -18.13 -21.21 -8.22
C GLU A 107 -18.09 -21.16 -9.75
N GLN A 108 -19.18 -20.71 -10.38
CA GLN A 108 -19.27 -20.60 -11.85
C GLN A 108 -18.21 -19.65 -12.44
N GLN A 109 -17.83 -18.61 -11.70
CA GLN A 109 -16.83 -17.63 -12.14
C GLN A 109 -15.42 -17.91 -11.58
N ALA A 110 -15.28 -18.91 -10.70
CA ALA A 110 -14.06 -19.21 -9.95
C ALA A 110 -13.43 -17.95 -9.32
N CYS A 111 -14.24 -17.15 -8.62
CA CYS A 111 -13.78 -15.94 -7.93
C CYS A 111 -14.32 -15.86 -6.50
N VAL A 112 -13.65 -15.04 -5.71
CA VAL A 112 -14.12 -14.59 -4.39
C VAL A 112 -14.34 -13.09 -4.44
N THR A 113 -15.35 -12.63 -3.74
CA THR A 113 -15.68 -11.21 -3.60
C THR A 113 -15.65 -10.85 -2.12
N LEU A 114 -15.06 -9.71 -1.78
CA LEU A 114 -14.97 -9.23 -0.40
C LEU A 114 -15.24 -7.74 -0.30
N ARG A 115 -15.62 -7.29 0.89
CA ARG A 115 -15.75 -5.87 1.23
C ARG A 115 -14.88 -5.56 2.42
N PHE A 116 -13.95 -4.61 2.28
CA PHE A 116 -13.09 -4.19 3.38
C PHE A 116 -13.90 -3.51 4.50
N GLY A 117 -13.38 -3.57 5.73
CA GLY A 117 -13.91 -2.78 6.84
C GLY A 117 -13.77 -1.27 6.59
N ILE A 118 -14.72 -0.49 7.10
CA ILE A 118 -14.77 0.97 6.91
C ILE A 118 -13.46 1.65 7.37
N GLU A 119 -12.82 1.16 8.43
CA GLU A 119 -11.55 1.68 8.93
C GLU A 119 -10.33 1.22 8.11
N VAL A 120 -10.46 0.13 7.34
CA VAL A 120 -9.39 -0.38 6.46
C VAL A 120 -9.38 0.33 5.11
N VAL A 121 -10.55 0.67 4.57
CA VAL A 121 -10.72 1.40 3.30
C VAL A 121 -9.77 2.60 3.16
N PRO A 122 -9.73 3.59 4.09
CA PRO A 122 -8.85 4.75 3.93
C PRO A 122 -7.35 4.40 3.89
N LEU A 123 -6.97 3.22 4.39
CA LEU A 123 -5.57 2.77 4.40
C LEU A 123 -5.14 2.11 3.06
N ILE A 124 -6.07 1.93 2.12
CA ILE A 124 -5.83 1.28 0.83
C ILE A 124 -6.30 2.10 -0.39
N THR A 125 -7.10 3.16 -0.22
CA THR A 125 -7.78 3.84 -1.34
C THR A 125 -7.26 5.18 -1.79
N ARG A 126 -6.60 5.95 -0.93
CA ARG A 126 -6.20 7.32 -1.25
C ARG A 126 -4.93 7.66 -0.52
N LEU A 127 -3.82 7.60 -1.24
CA LEU A 127 -2.51 7.87 -0.67
C LEU A 127 -1.87 9.04 -1.40
N GLU A 128 -2.23 10.25 -0.99
CA GLU A 128 -1.58 11.47 -1.46
C GLU A 128 -0.20 11.65 -0.78
N GLN A 129 -0.02 11.10 0.44
CA GLN A 129 1.22 11.18 1.25
C GLN A 129 1.39 9.94 2.14
N ASN A 130 2.64 9.58 2.49
CA ASN A 130 3.01 8.50 3.43
C ASN A 130 2.56 7.08 3.07
N PHE A 131 2.83 6.68 1.83
CA PHE A 131 2.60 5.31 1.38
C PHE A 131 3.88 4.59 1.01
N THR A 132 3.74 3.27 0.98
CA THR A 132 4.72 2.38 0.41
C THR A 132 4.15 1.72 -0.82
N SER A 133 5.00 1.61 -1.84
CA SER A 133 4.65 0.95 -3.09
C SER A 133 5.71 -0.03 -3.52
N TYR A 134 5.27 -1.14 -4.11
CA TYR A 134 6.15 -2.18 -4.65
C TYR A 134 5.39 -3.03 -5.67
N GLU A 135 6.14 -3.68 -6.58
CA GLU A 135 5.55 -4.60 -7.56
C GLU A 135 5.14 -5.91 -6.89
N LEU A 136 3.93 -6.41 -7.17
CA LEU A 136 3.43 -7.69 -6.64
C LEU A 136 4.39 -8.85 -6.93
N GLN A 137 5.12 -8.80 -8.04
CA GLN A 137 6.12 -9.82 -8.38
C GLN A 137 7.20 -9.99 -7.29
N GLN A 138 7.51 -8.93 -6.53
CA GLN A 138 8.50 -8.99 -5.45
C GLN A 138 8.06 -9.85 -4.28
N ILE A 139 6.76 -10.10 -4.10
CA ILE A 139 6.25 -10.97 -3.04
C ILE A 139 5.75 -12.32 -3.57
N ALA A 140 5.67 -12.49 -4.89
CA ALA A 140 5.15 -13.70 -5.53
C ALA A 140 5.94 -14.97 -5.13
N GLY A 141 7.28 -14.86 -5.07
CA GLY A 141 8.17 -15.94 -4.66
C GLY A 141 8.25 -16.18 -3.14
N LEU A 142 7.69 -15.29 -2.32
CA LEU A 142 7.72 -15.42 -0.87
C LEU A 142 6.68 -16.44 -0.41
N LYS A 143 7.13 -17.43 0.35
CA LYS A 143 6.31 -18.53 0.90
C LYS A 143 6.02 -18.36 2.39
N SER A 144 6.69 -17.42 3.06
CA SER A 144 6.45 -17.07 4.46
C SER A 144 5.61 -15.80 4.55
N ALA A 145 4.53 -15.86 5.33
CA ALA A 145 3.75 -14.68 5.70
C ALA A 145 4.63 -13.61 6.38
N TYR A 146 5.64 -14.03 7.15
CA TYR A 146 6.60 -13.13 7.81
C TYR A 146 7.54 -12.46 6.81
N ALA A 147 7.91 -13.15 5.72
CA ALA A 147 8.75 -12.59 4.67
C ALA A 147 8.05 -11.44 3.94
N ILE A 148 6.76 -11.59 3.65
CA ILE A 148 5.95 -10.52 3.05
C ILE A 148 5.91 -9.30 4.01
N ARG A 149 5.57 -9.52 5.28
CA ARG A 149 5.52 -8.45 6.29
C ARG A 149 6.85 -7.73 6.45
N LEU A 150 7.95 -8.47 6.56
CA LEU A 150 9.28 -7.88 6.65
C LEU A 150 9.61 -7.08 5.39
N TYR A 151 9.36 -7.63 4.21
CA TYR A 151 9.61 -6.93 2.94
C TYR A 151 8.84 -5.59 2.88
N GLU A 152 7.56 -5.59 3.26
CA GLU A 152 6.75 -4.36 3.33
C GLU A 152 7.34 -3.32 4.29
N LEU A 153 7.74 -3.73 5.49
CA LEU A 153 8.39 -2.85 6.48
C LEU A 153 9.70 -2.26 5.94
N LEU A 154 10.50 -3.05 5.20
CA LEU A 154 11.73 -2.54 4.58
C LEU A 154 11.44 -1.54 3.46
N MET A 155 10.39 -1.78 2.66
CA MET A 155 10.03 -0.91 1.54
C MET A 155 9.58 0.49 1.96
N GLN A 156 9.06 0.66 3.18
CA GLN A 156 8.82 1.99 3.77
C GLN A 156 10.09 2.85 3.81
N TRP A 157 11.25 2.20 3.96
CA TRP A 157 12.56 2.85 4.09
C TRP A 157 13.40 2.74 2.82
N LYS A 158 12.78 2.42 1.68
CA LYS A 158 13.48 2.17 0.41
C LYS A 158 14.47 3.28 0.04
N ALA A 159 14.09 4.55 0.22
CA ALA A 159 14.93 5.70 -0.06
C ALA A 159 16.17 5.80 0.84
N ALA A 160 16.05 5.38 2.11
CA ALA A 160 17.13 5.41 3.09
C ALA A 160 18.05 4.17 3.02
N ALA A 161 17.57 3.07 2.41
CA ALA A 161 18.25 1.77 2.33
C ALA A 161 18.59 1.14 3.71
N LYS A 162 18.02 1.70 4.78
CA LYS A 162 18.19 1.27 6.17
C LYS A 162 16.97 1.67 6.99
N THR A 163 16.66 0.89 8.03
CA THR A 163 15.55 1.18 8.95
C THR A 163 16.07 1.82 10.24
N PRO A 164 15.21 2.52 10.99
CA PRO A 164 15.45 2.74 12.41
C PRO A 164 15.49 1.39 13.16
N VAL A 165 15.84 1.45 14.45
CA VAL A 165 15.71 0.29 15.33
C VAL A 165 14.22 0.05 15.58
N PHE A 166 13.72 -1.10 15.16
CA PHE A 166 12.43 -1.59 15.60
C PHE A 166 12.58 -2.18 17.00
N GLU A 167 11.82 -1.68 17.96
CA GLU A 167 11.74 -2.26 19.30
C GLU A 167 11.19 -3.69 19.20
N LEU A 168 11.75 -4.61 19.98
CA LEU A 168 11.51 -6.04 19.86
C LEU A 168 10.01 -6.40 19.90
N GLN A 169 9.26 -5.89 20.88
CA GLN A 169 7.86 -6.24 21.02
C GLN A 169 7.01 -5.64 19.89
N GLN A 170 7.24 -4.38 19.54
CA GLN A 170 6.58 -3.74 18.40
C GLN A 170 6.86 -4.51 17.11
N PHE A 171 8.12 -4.89 16.86
CA PHE A 171 8.52 -5.61 15.66
C PHE A 171 7.83 -6.98 15.54
N ARG A 172 7.73 -7.71 16.66
CA ARG A 172 7.00 -9.00 16.70
C ARG A 172 5.52 -8.84 16.40
N ASN A 173 4.91 -7.76 16.87
CA ASN A 173 3.52 -7.45 16.58
C ASN A 173 3.34 -7.08 15.10
N GLN A 174 4.25 -6.29 14.51
CA GLN A 174 4.23 -5.90 13.09
C GLN A 174 4.39 -7.10 12.15
N LEU A 175 5.23 -8.07 12.52
CA LEU A 175 5.37 -9.34 11.80
C LEU A 175 4.18 -10.30 11.99
N GLY A 176 3.22 -9.98 12.87
CA GLY A 176 2.04 -10.80 13.13
C GLY A 176 2.30 -12.04 14.00
N VAL A 177 3.40 -12.03 14.76
CA VAL A 177 3.83 -13.10 15.66
C VAL A 177 3.36 -12.85 17.10
N GLY A 178 3.29 -11.59 17.51
CA GLY A 178 2.87 -11.22 18.87
C GLY A 178 3.78 -11.85 19.94
N LEU A 179 3.21 -12.74 20.75
CA LEU A 179 3.91 -13.43 21.84
C LEU A 179 4.44 -14.83 21.45
N GLU A 180 4.16 -15.30 20.24
CA GLU A 180 4.67 -16.58 19.74
C GLU A 180 6.20 -16.57 19.62
N TYR A 181 6.82 -17.75 19.75
CA TYR A 181 8.28 -17.91 19.80
C TYR A 181 8.95 -17.09 20.90
N SER A 182 8.42 -17.16 22.13
CA SER A 182 8.87 -16.38 23.31
C SER A 182 10.40 -16.32 23.48
N ARG A 183 11.11 -17.41 23.17
CA ARG A 183 12.58 -17.46 23.15
C ARG A 183 13.13 -16.74 21.91
N ILE A 184 14.05 -15.80 22.13
CA ILE A 184 14.65 -14.99 21.05
C ILE A 184 15.33 -15.84 19.97
N GLU A 185 15.96 -16.97 20.34
CA GLU A 185 16.54 -17.92 19.38
C GLU A 185 15.46 -18.48 18.45
N ALA A 186 14.31 -18.90 19.01
CA ALA A 186 13.22 -19.46 18.23
C ALA A 186 12.59 -18.40 17.31
N PHE A 187 12.44 -17.16 17.80
CA PHE A 187 11.99 -16.04 16.97
C PHE A 187 12.95 -15.80 15.80
N LYS A 188 14.26 -15.74 16.05
CA LYS A 188 15.24 -15.56 14.98
C LYS A 188 15.17 -16.69 13.95
N ARG A 189 15.31 -17.93 14.41
CA ARG A 189 15.38 -19.11 13.53
C ARG A 189 14.11 -19.37 12.73
N ARG A 190 12.92 -19.13 13.30
CA ARG A 190 11.64 -19.49 12.65
C ARG A 190 10.95 -18.34 11.94
N VAL A 191 11.29 -17.10 12.29
CA VAL A 191 10.63 -15.90 11.75
C VAL A 191 11.63 -15.04 11.00
N LEU A 192 12.61 -14.48 11.71
CA LEU A 192 13.46 -13.43 11.16
C LEU A 192 14.42 -13.96 10.09
N ASP A 193 15.16 -15.02 10.39
CA ASP A 193 16.14 -15.60 9.47
C ASP A 193 15.44 -16.16 8.22
N VAL A 194 14.32 -16.88 8.42
CA VAL A 194 13.46 -17.36 7.32
C VAL A 194 12.97 -16.21 6.43
N ALA A 195 12.54 -15.09 7.03
CA ALA A 195 12.07 -13.95 6.28
C ALA A 195 13.19 -13.28 5.48
N VAL A 196 14.37 -13.09 6.09
CA VAL A 196 15.54 -12.48 5.44
C VAL A 196 16.07 -13.36 4.31
N ASP A 197 16.16 -14.68 4.52
CA ASP A 197 16.62 -15.62 3.50
C ASP A 197 15.70 -15.62 2.29
N GLN A 198 14.38 -15.63 2.50
CA GLN A 198 13.43 -15.55 1.40
C GLN A 198 13.49 -14.21 0.67
N ILE A 199 13.65 -13.09 1.40
CA ILE A 199 13.83 -11.77 0.78
C ILE A 199 15.07 -11.79 -0.12
N ASN A 200 16.19 -12.27 0.43
CA ASN A 200 17.47 -12.34 -0.29
C ASN A 200 17.43 -13.28 -1.48
N ALA A 201 16.62 -14.34 -1.46
CA ALA A 201 16.48 -15.27 -2.57
C ALA A 201 15.52 -14.78 -3.66
N HIS A 202 14.41 -14.14 -3.29
CA HIS A 202 13.25 -14.04 -4.18
C HIS A 202 12.78 -12.61 -4.51
N THR A 203 13.40 -11.56 -3.97
CA THR A 203 13.00 -10.16 -4.22
C THR A 203 14.09 -9.35 -4.91
N ASP A 204 13.79 -8.10 -5.24
CA ASP A 204 14.70 -7.12 -5.83
C ASP A 204 15.71 -6.54 -4.85
N ILE A 205 15.69 -6.94 -3.57
CA ILE A 205 16.65 -6.46 -2.57
C ILE A 205 17.44 -7.60 -1.93
N THR A 206 18.61 -7.23 -1.40
CA THR A 206 19.34 -8.05 -0.42
C THR A 206 19.38 -7.29 0.89
N ALA A 207 18.92 -7.92 1.97
CA ALA A 207 18.81 -7.38 3.31
C ALA A 207 19.68 -8.16 4.32
N SER A 208 20.11 -7.44 5.34
CA SER A 208 20.80 -7.96 6.52
C SER A 208 20.30 -7.18 7.74
N TYR A 209 20.43 -7.76 8.93
CA TYR A 209 20.02 -7.10 10.16
C TYR A 209 21.12 -7.06 11.22
N GLU A 210 21.05 -6.03 12.05
CA GLU A 210 21.85 -5.87 13.26
C GLU A 210 20.92 -6.04 14.47
N GLN A 211 21.38 -6.79 15.47
CA GLN A 211 20.68 -6.95 16.74
C GLN A 211 21.19 -5.93 17.76
N HIS A 212 20.28 -5.23 18.41
CA HIS A 212 20.59 -4.22 19.43
C HIS A 212 20.35 -4.82 20.82
N LYS A 213 21.26 -4.54 21.76
CA LYS A 213 21.25 -5.12 23.11
C LYS A 213 21.38 -4.07 24.18
N ALA A 214 20.67 -4.28 25.29
CA ALA A 214 20.92 -3.64 26.57
C ALA A 214 21.43 -4.74 27.53
N GLY A 215 22.75 -4.79 27.73
CA GLY A 215 23.41 -5.89 28.44
C GLY A 215 23.19 -7.24 27.75
N ARG A 216 22.53 -8.18 28.43
CA ARG A 216 22.24 -9.53 27.90
C ARG A 216 20.94 -9.60 27.11
N THR A 217 20.10 -8.58 27.19
CA THR A 217 18.76 -8.56 26.59
C THR A 217 18.81 -7.92 25.22
N ILE A 218 18.21 -8.57 24.21
CA ILE A 218 18.01 -7.97 22.89
C ILE A 218 16.82 -7.02 22.98
N THR A 219 17.02 -5.76 22.60
CA THR A 219 16.01 -4.69 22.67
C THR A 219 15.36 -4.40 21.32
N GLY A 220 16.00 -4.79 20.21
CA GLY A 220 15.45 -4.53 18.89
C GLY A 220 16.37 -4.94 17.75
N PHE A 221 15.91 -4.63 16.53
CA PHE A 221 16.60 -4.95 15.29
C PHE A 221 16.58 -3.76 14.34
N SER A 222 17.66 -3.53 13.61
CA SER A 222 17.70 -2.60 12.48
C SER A 222 18.18 -3.31 11.23
N PHE A 223 17.72 -2.87 10.08
CA PHE A 223 18.02 -3.51 8.79
C PHE A 223 18.80 -2.57 7.89
N LYS A 224 19.70 -3.16 7.11
CA LYS A 224 20.36 -2.52 5.96
C LYS A 224 20.08 -3.38 4.75
N PHE A 225 19.74 -2.74 3.63
CA PHE A 225 19.41 -3.45 2.41
C PHE A 225 19.84 -2.68 1.18
N LYS A 226 20.04 -3.40 0.07
CA LYS A 226 20.47 -2.83 -1.20
C LYS A 226 19.64 -3.43 -2.32
N GLN A 227 19.35 -2.62 -3.33
CA GLN A 227 18.73 -3.13 -4.54
C GLN A 227 19.71 -4.01 -5.30
N LYS A 228 19.24 -5.19 -5.72
CA LYS A 228 20.02 -6.09 -6.56
C LYS A 228 20.22 -5.42 -7.92
N LYS A 229 21.44 -5.54 -8.45
CA LYS A 229 21.68 -5.18 -9.85
C LYS A 229 20.90 -6.18 -10.70
N THR A 230 19.91 -5.71 -11.41
CA THR A 230 19.12 -6.54 -12.32
C THR A 230 20.03 -6.91 -13.50
N ASP A 231 20.50 -8.14 -13.56
CA ASP A 231 20.88 -8.71 -14.85
C ASP A 231 19.60 -8.82 -15.67
N ALA A 232 19.60 -8.15 -16.82
CA ALA A 232 18.44 -8.02 -17.67
C ALA A 232 17.97 -9.40 -18.17
N VAL A 233 16.92 -9.93 -17.56
CA VAL A 233 16.06 -10.91 -18.23
C VAL A 233 14.99 -10.10 -18.96
N ALA A 234 15.13 -9.96 -20.28
CA ALA A 234 14.18 -9.29 -21.16
C ALA A 234 13.27 -10.31 -21.88
N PRO A 235 12.07 -9.94 -22.40
CA PRO A 235 11.22 -8.78 -22.10
C PRO A 235 9.70 -9.11 -22.06
N PHE A 236 8.93 -8.48 -21.16
CA PHE A 236 7.54 -8.03 -21.46
C PHE A 236 7.17 -6.88 -20.50
N ALA A 237 7.72 -5.69 -20.72
CA ALA A 237 7.10 -4.42 -20.36
C ALA A 237 7.92 -3.27 -20.95
N LYS A 238 7.24 -2.36 -21.66
CA LYS A 238 7.83 -1.11 -22.13
C LYS A 238 8.32 -0.30 -20.92
N LYS A 239 9.54 0.22 -21.02
CA LYS A 239 10.22 1.04 -20.00
C LYS A 239 9.28 2.10 -19.39
N PRO A 240 9.23 2.26 -18.05
CA PRO A 240 8.67 3.46 -17.45
C PRO A 240 9.51 4.66 -17.90
N LYS A 241 8.85 5.71 -18.43
CA LYS A 241 9.53 6.97 -18.74
C LYS A 241 9.98 7.63 -17.43
N GLN A 242 11.25 8.03 -17.39
CA GLN A 242 11.86 8.78 -16.29
C GLN A 242 11.03 10.03 -15.93
N PRO A 243 11.06 10.49 -14.67
CA PRO A 243 10.38 11.72 -14.27
C PRO A 243 11.00 12.90 -15.04
N LYS A 244 10.21 13.49 -15.94
CA LYS A 244 10.58 14.73 -16.60
C LYS A 244 10.42 15.87 -15.58
N LYS A 245 11.32 16.86 -15.64
CA LYS A 245 11.15 18.17 -14.97
C LYS A 245 9.72 18.67 -15.19
N PRO A 246 9.08 19.36 -14.22
CA PRO A 246 7.69 19.82 -14.34
C PRO A 246 7.56 20.59 -15.66
N THR A 247 6.89 19.96 -16.62
CA THR A 247 6.68 20.53 -17.94
C THR A 247 5.31 21.16 -17.87
N LEU A 248 5.22 22.48 -18.01
CA LEU A 248 3.93 23.16 -18.08
C LEU A 248 3.28 22.82 -19.42
N ALA A 249 2.57 21.70 -19.46
CA ALA A 249 1.89 21.21 -20.65
C ALA A 249 0.40 21.07 -20.33
N TRP A 250 -0.44 21.82 -21.05
CA TRP A 250 -1.88 21.72 -20.96
C TRP A 250 -2.38 20.48 -21.71
N GLY A 251 -2.66 19.40 -20.98
CA GLY A 251 -3.31 18.21 -21.51
C GLY A 251 -4.84 18.31 -21.48
N THR A 252 -5.50 17.25 -21.94
CA THR A 252 -6.96 17.16 -21.99
C THR A 252 -7.59 17.31 -20.61
N SER A 253 -6.96 16.72 -19.58
CA SER A 253 -7.43 16.75 -18.20
C SER A 253 -7.30 18.14 -17.56
N GLU A 254 -6.19 18.84 -17.79
CA GLU A 254 -5.96 20.20 -17.30
C GLU A 254 -6.94 21.19 -17.94
N ASN A 255 -7.18 21.05 -19.25
CA ASN A 255 -8.16 21.89 -19.95
C ASN A 255 -9.60 21.63 -19.47
N HIS A 256 -9.93 20.39 -19.12
CA HIS A 256 -11.24 20.06 -18.55
C HIS A 256 -11.42 20.68 -17.16
N LEU A 257 -10.44 20.52 -16.27
CA LEU A 257 -10.47 21.11 -14.92
C LEU A 257 -10.54 22.63 -14.96
N LEU A 258 -9.79 23.27 -15.86
CA LEU A 258 -9.87 24.72 -16.04
C LEU A 258 -11.27 25.15 -16.46
N LYS A 259 -11.91 24.46 -17.41
CA LYS A 259 -13.29 24.78 -17.83
C LYS A 259 -14.30 24.64 -16.69
N GLU A 260 -14.17 23.61 -15.85
CA GLU A 260 -15.05 23.44 -14.69
C GLU A 260 -14.83 24.54 -13.65
N LEU A 261 -13.58 24.94 -13.40
CA LEU A 261 -13.26 26.05 -12.51
C LEU A 261 -13.74 27.40 -13.06
N GLN A 262 -13.65 27.61 -14.39
CA GLN A 262 -14.12 28.83 -15.05
C GLN A 262 -15.63 29.03 -14.94
N LYS A 263 -16.42 27.96 -14.81
CA LYS A 263 -17.86 28.08 -14.51
C LYS A 263 -18.12 28.72 -13.14
N LYS A 264 -17.21 28.51 -12.18
CA LYS A 264 -17.29 29.05 -10.82
C LYS A 264 -16.54 30.37 -10.64
N CYS A 265 -15.54 30.64 -11.48
CA CYS A 265 -14.76 31.86 -11.51
C CYS A 265 -14.42 32.25 -12.96
N ALA A 266 -15.28 33.08 -13.58
CA ALA A 266 -15.13 33.46 -14.98
C ALA A 266 -13.81 34.21 -15.31
N GLY A 267 -13.15 34.80 -14.29
CA GLY A 267 -11.87 35.47 -14.43
C GLY A 267 -10.64 34.57 -14.44
N LEU A 268 -10.79 33.26 -14.23
CA LEU A 268 -9.66 32.33 -14.17
C LEU A 268 -9.07 32.08 -15.58
N THR A 269 -7.85 32.55 -15.81
CA THR A 269 -7.14 32.36 -17.09
C THR A 269 -6.04 31.30 -17.00
N LYS A 270 -5.56 30.82 -18.15
CA LYS A 270 -4.44 29.87 -18.20
C LYS A 270 -3.15 30.49 -17.65
N GLU A 271 -2.94 31.75 -17.97
CA GLU A 271 -1.78 32.53 -17.55
C GLU A 271 -1.71 32.64 -16.02
N TYR A 272 -2.85 32.84 -15.34
CA TYR A 272 -2.90 32.87 -13.88
C TYR A 272 -2.50 31.52 -13.25
N VAL A 273 -3.01 30.42 -13.81
CA VAL A 273 -2.69 29.06 -13.35
C VAL A 273 -1.21 28.72 -13.60
N GLU A 274 -0.66 29.13 -14.74
CA GLU A 274 0.76 28.99 -15.04
C GLU A 274 1.64 29.79 -14.08
N GLN A 275 1.28 31.04 -13.77
CA GLN A 275 2.00 31.88 -12.81
C GLN A 275 2.00 31.26 -11.40
N LEU A 276 0.86 30.74 -10.93
CA LEU A 276 0.78 30.00 -9.67
C LEU A 276 1.65 28.74 -9.68
N ALA A 277 1.64 27.98 -10.78
CA ALA A 277 2.46 26.78 -10.92
C ALA A 277 3.95 27.10 -10.82
N HIS A 278 4.40 28.19 -11.45
CA HIS A 278 5.78 28.66 -11.33
C HIS A 278 6.10 29.14 -9.91
N LYS A 279 5.25 30.01 -9.33
CA LYS A 279 5.45 30.56 -7.98
C LYS A 279 5.62 29.47 -6.92
N HIS A 280 4.84 28.39 -7.02
CA HIS A 280 4.87 27.30 -6.07
C HIS A 280 5.77 26.13 -6.48
N THR A 281 6.45 26.21 -7.63
CA THR A 281 7.28 25.13 -8.19
C THR A 281 6.50 23.80 -8.32
N LYS A 282 5.27 23.88 -8.82
CA LYS A 282 4.33 22.75 -9.01
C LYS A 282 3.96 22.62 -10.49
N ASP A 283 3.37 21.49 -10.87
CA ASP A 283 2.78 21.33 -12.21
C ASP A 283 1.36 21.94 -12.29
N LEU A 284 0.88 22.17 -13.51
CA LEU A 284 -0.44 22.76 -13.76
C LEU A 284 -1.57 21.91 -13.18
N SER A 285 -1.43 20.59 -13.29
CA SER A 285 -2.41 19.62 -12.80
C SER A 285 -2.58 19.75 -11.28
N PHE A 286 -1.49 19.99 -10.55
CA PHE A 286 -1.51 20.22 -9.11
C PHE A 286 -2.26 21.51 -8.75
N ILE A 287 -1.96 22.63 -9.42
CA ILE A 287 -2.63 23.91 -9.16
C ILE A 287 -4.13 23.81 -9.44
N LEU A 288 -4.51 23.24 -10.59
CA LEU A 288 -5.92 23.11 -10.99
C LEU A 288 -6.70 22.18 -10.05
N ASN A 289 -6.11 21.06 -9.62
CA ASN A 289 -6.77 20.18 -8.67
C ASN A 289 -6.89 20.80 -7.28
N ASP A 290 -5.87 21.52 -6.81
CA ASP A 290 -5.92 22.24 -5.52
C ASP A 290 -7.04 23.30 -5.53
N MET A 291 -7.13 24.10 -6.59
CA MET A 291 -8.21 25.08 -6.77
C MET A 291 -9.58 24.40 -6.83
N PHE A 292 -9.70 23.30 -7.58
CA PHE A 292 -10.96 22.54 -7.70
C PHE A 292 -11.40 21.95 -6.38
N MET A 293 -10.47 21.44 -5.57
CA MET A 293 -10.76 20.88 -4.26
C MET A 293 -11.16 21.95 -3.24
N LYS A 294 -10.41 23.05 -3.17
CA LYS A 294 -10.71 24.20 -2.30
C LYS A 294 -12.09 24.80 -2.57
N HIS A 295 -12.48 24.84 -3.84
CA HIS A 295 -13.74 25.45 -4.28
C HIS A 295 -14.80 24.43 -4.74
N SER A 296 -14.63 23.16 -4.34
CA SER A 296 -15.55 22.08 -4.71
C SER A 296 -16.95 22.29 -4.15
N LYS A 297 -17.05 22.80 -2.91
CA LYS A 297 -18.30 23.05 -2.17
C LYS A 297 -18.80 24.49 -2.22
N THR A 298 -18.12 25.37 -2.95
CA THR A 298 -18.52 26.78 -3.11
C THR A 298 -19.11 27.00 -4.51
N ASP A 299 -20.15 27.83 -4.60
CA ASP A 299 -20.81 28.14 -5.88
C ASP A 299 -20.00 29.11 -6.74
N SER A 300 -19.19 29.97 -6.11
CA SER A 300 -18.24 30.86 -6.77
C SER A 300 -17.02 31.14 -5.88
N PHE A 301 -15.94 31.65 -6.47
CA PHE A 301 -14.74 32.11 -5.74
C PHE A 301 -14.05 33.26 -6.48
N THR A 302 -13.30 34.10 -5.75
CA THR A 302 -12.52 35.21 -6.31
C THR A 302 -11.04 34.85 -6.40
N LEU A 303 -10.36 35.33 -7.42
CA LEU A 303 -8.91 35.17 -7.54
C LEU A 303 -8.22 36.09 -6.55
N GLU A 304 -7.19 35.58 -5.86
CA GLU A 304 -6.30 36.43 -5.08
C GLU A 304 -5.52 37.30 -6.06
N LEU A 305 -5.64 38.63 -5.93
CA LEU A 305 -4.85 39.59 -6.69
C LEU A 305 -3.38 39.33 -6.37
N SER A 306 -2.61 38.94 -7.39
CA SER A 306 -1.16 38.87 -7.30
C SER A 306 -0.63 40.30 -7.36
N ASP A 307 -0.09 40.81 -6.25
CA ASP A 307 0.92 41.88 -6.28
C ASP A 307 2.16 41.42 -7.06
#